data_AF-A0A8M9Q782-F1
#
_entry.id   AF-A0A8M9Q782-F1
#
_cell.length_a   1.000
_cell.length_b   1.000
_cell.length_c   1.000
_cell.angle_alpha   90.00
_cell.angle_beta   90.00
_cell.angle_gamma   90.00
#
_symmetry.space_group_name_H-M   'P 1'
#
loop_
_entity.id
_entity.type
_entity.pdbx_description
1 polymer ?
#
loop_
_entity_poly.entity_id
_entity_poly.type
_entity_poly.pdbx_seq_one_letter_code
_entity_poly.pdbx_strand_id
1 'polypeptide(L)'
;MKYNFLLWPKGYTQWEKVKLVSTKPRSQVPVFIENEQSQSIIYDYIRGILNKTKTQLTFNDEVEFICGCLLPEAITHGISELQGLSWQEAEDVFLQGPIYHASEVEEFNRRIAREMKNLPNKNLDDL
;
A
#
# COMPACT_ATOMS: atom_id res chain seq x y z
N MET A 1 -9.94 -13.78 -10.53
CA MET A 1 -10.85 -13.46 -9.41
C MET A 1 -10.94 -11.94 -9.32
N LYS A 2 -12.14 -11.36 -9.38
CA LYS A 2 -12.36 -9.91 -9.23
C LYS A 2 -12.38 -9.60 -7.73
N TYR A 3 -11.47 -8.76 -7.26
CA TYR A 3 -11.45 -8.31 -5.87
C TYR A 3 -12.63 -7.36 -5.65
N ASN A 4 -13.62 -7.82 -4.87
CA ASN A 4 -14.60 -6.92 -4.25
C ASN A 4 -13.89 -6.24 -3.07
N PHE A 5 -13.07 -5.23 -3.35
CA PHE A 5 -12.80 -4.21 -2.33
C PHE A 5 -14.15 -3.58 -2.00
N LEU A 6 -14.46 -3.52 -0.71
CA LEU A 6 -15.70 -3.01 -0.16
C LEU A 6 -16.01 -1.66 -0.82
N LEU A 7 -16.94 -1.67 -1.78
CA LEU A 7 -17.51 -0.48 -2.38
C LEU A 7 -18.09 0.36 -1.24
N TRP A 8 -17.37 1.41 -0.84
CA TRP A 8 -17.89 2.37 0.13
C TRP A 8 -19.01 3.15 -0.57
N PRO A 9 -20.25 3.12 -0.06
CA PRO A 9 -21.30 3.95 -0.65
C PRO A 9 -21.02 5.43 -0.34
N LYS A 10 -21.24 6.24 -1.36
CA LYS A 10 -21.07 7.70 -1.41
C LYS A 10 -21.36 8.41 -0.08
N GLY A 11 -20.37 9.16 0.39
CA GLY A 11 -20.55 10.24 1.36
C GLY A 11 -20.33 9.84 2.81
N TYR A 12 -19.63 10.73 3.50
CA TYR A 12 -19.46 10.87 4.95
C TYR A 12 -18.27 10.16 5.61
N THR A 13 -17.38 11.05 6.06
CA THR A 13 -16.40 10.93 7.13
C THR A 13 -17.00 10.23 8.36
N GLN A 14 -16.86 8.91 8.47
CA GLN A 14 -17.16 8.22 9.72
C GLN A 14 -16.20 7.04 9.96
N TRP A 15 -14.99 7.36 10.41
CA TRP A 15 -14.01 6.39 10.90
C TRP A 15 -14.43 5.69 12.22
N GLU A 16 -15.55 6.09 12.84
CA GLU A 16 -16.00 5.58 14.15
C GLU A 16 -16.55 4.14 14.16
N LYS A 17 -16.66 3.44 13.03
CA LYS A 17 -17.24 2.07 13.01
C LYS A 17 -16.40 1.03 12.30
N VAL A 18 -15.07 1.21 12.32
CA VAL A 18 -14.15 0.22 11.77
C VAL A 18 -13.86 -0.86 12.82
N LYS A 19 -14.78 -1.82 13.00
CA LYS A 19 -14.44 -3.12 13.60
C LYS A 19 -13.79 -4.00 12.52
N LEU A 20 -12.50 -3.83 12.29
CA LEU A 20 -11.74 -4.67 11.36
C LEU A 20 -11.29 -5.96 12.04
N VAL A 21 -12.14 -6.99 12.00
CA VAL A 21 -11.68 -8.37 12.15
C VAL A 21 -11.92 -9.07 10.82
N SER A 22 -10.91 -9.07 9.95
CA SER A 22 -10.89 -9.91 8.75
C SER A 22 -9.70 -10.84 8.86
N THR A 23 -9.95 -12.16 8.86
CA THR A 23 -8.96 -13.23 9.05
C THR A 23 -8.37 -13.76 7.74
N LYS A 24 -8.49 -13.01 6.64
CA LYS A 24 -7.84 -13.35 5.37
C LYS A 24 -6.53 -12.57 5.23
N PRO A 25 -5.45 -13.16 4.69
CA PRO A 25 -4.22 -12.44 4.42
C PRO A 25 -4.55 -11.26 3.50
N ARG A 26 -4.47 -10.06 4.06
CA ARG A 26 -4.68 -8.80 3.34
C ARG A 26 -3.58 -8.72 2.28
N SER A 27 -3.94 -8.46 1.03
CA SER A 27 -2.96 -8.10 0.01
C SER A 27 -2.26 -6.84 0.51
N GLN A 28 -1.00 -6.97 0.91
CA GLN A 28 -0.16 -5.82 1.24
C GLN A 28 -0.17 -4.91 0.01
N VAL A 29 -0.70 -3.70 0.18
CA VAL A 29 -0.61 -2.70 -0.87
C VAL A 29 0.87 -2.31 -0.97
N PRO A 30 1.53 -2.45 -2.13
CA PRO A 30 2.93 -2.07 -2.25
C PRO A 30 3.05 -0.57 -2.02
N VAL A 31 3.74 -0.18 -0.96
CA VAL A 31 4.08 1.22 -0.71
C VAL A 31 5.22 1.57 -1.66
N PHE A 32 4.97 2.44 -2.64
CA PHE A 32 5.91 2.83 -3.71
C PHE A 32 7.10 3.70 -3.24
N ILE A 33 7.41 3.72 -1.95
CA ILE A 33 8.54 4.50 -1.41
C ILE A 33 9.76 3.57 -1.40
N GLU A 34 10.69 3.77 -2.32
CA GLU A 34 11.82 2.84 -2.51
C GLU A 34 12.84 2.84 -1.36
N ASN A 35 12.99 3.96 -0.65
CA ASN A 35 14.00 4.12 0.40
C ASN A 35 13.44 3.85 1.80
N GLU A 36 14.06 2.95 2.55
CA GLU A 36 13.70 2.62 3.94
C GLU A 36 13.69 3.86 4.85
N GLN A 37 14.63 4.80 4.66
CA GLN A 37 14.65 6.02 5.47
C GLN A 37 13.43 6.89 5.18
N SER A 38 13.01 6.99 3.91
CA SER A 38 11.82 7.74 3.51
C SER A 38 10.54 7.08 4.04
N GLN A 39 10.47 5.75 4.05
CA GLN A 39 9.38 5.01 4.67
C GLN A 39 9.30 5.30 6.17
N SER A 40 10.43 5.26 6.89
CA SER A 40 10.49 5.57 8.33
C SER A 40 10.01 6.99 8.63
N ILE A 41 10.47 7.98 7.85
CA ILE A 41 10.07 9.39 8.04
C ILE A 41 8.56 9.55 7.90
N ILE A 42 7.97 8.93 6.87
CA ILE A 42 6.54 9.03 6.61
C ILE A 42 5.74 8.27 7.68
N TYR A 43 6.20 7.08 8.06
CA TYR A 43 5.63 6.32 9.17
C TYR A 43 5.60 7.13 10.46
N ASP A 44 6.73 7.71 10.87
CA ASP A 44 6.86 8.51 12.09
C ASP A 44 5.99 9.77 12.05
N TYR A 45 5.87 10.40 10.88
CA TYR A 45 4.98 11.55 10.69
C TYR A 45 3.51 11.17 10.87
N ILE A 46 3.05 10.10 10.21
CA ILE A 46 1.67 9.61 10.32
C ILE A 46 1.37 9.15 11.75
N ARG A 47 2.30 8.44 12.38
CA ARG A 47 2.22 8.05 13.79
C ARG A 47 2.07 9.27 14.70
N GLY A 48 2.83 10.33 14.43
CA GLY A 48 2.72 11.60 15.14
C GLY A 48 1.34 12.26 14.98
N ILE A 49 0.73 12.19 13.79
CA ILE A 49 -0.64 12.66 13.56
C ILE A 49 -1.65 11.81 14.34
N LEU A 50 -1.51 10.48 14.28
CA LEU A 50 -2.41 9.55 14.97
C LEU A 50 -2.42 9.82 16.48
N ASN A 51 -1.25 10.01 17.10
CA ASN A 51 -1.10 10.31 18.52
C ASN A 51 -1.68 11.68 18.93
N LYS A 52 -1.69 12.65 18.02
CA LYS A 52 -2.27 13.99 18.27
C LYS A 52 -3.77 14.04 18.01
N THR A 53 -4.29 13.09 17.22
CA THR A 53 -5.70 13.06 16.83
C THR A 53 -6.48 12.30 17.89
N LYS A 54 -7.48 12.96 18.50
CA LYS A 54 -8.47 12.27 19.33
C LYS A 54 -9.36 11.42 18.42
N THR A 55 -8.90 10.22 18.11
CA THR A 55 -9.67 9.24 17.34
C THR A 55 -10.19 8.14 18.24
N GLN A 56 -11.37 7.61 17.90
CA GLN A 56 -11.95 6.41 18.50
C GLN A 56 -11.52 5.14 17.74
N LEU A 57 -10.56 5.25 16.82
CA LEU A 57 -10.05 4.13 16.05
C LEU A 57 -9.43 3.09 16.99
N THR A 58 -10.05 1.91 17.01
CA THR A 58 -9.49 0.72 17.65
C THR A 58 -8.78 -0.12 16.60
N PHE A 59 -7.46 -0.24 16.70
CA PHE A 59 -6.66 -1.15 15.89
C PHE A 59 -5.87 -2.08 16.81
N ASN A 60 -5.69 -3.33 16.38
CA ASN A 60 -4.94 -4.33 17.15
C ASN A 60 -3.42 -4.19 16.96
N ASP A 61 -3.02 -3.67 15.79
CA ASP A 61 -1.63 -3.47 15.40
C ASP A 61 -1.51 -2.07 14.77
N GLU A 62 -0.73 -1.20 15.42
CA GLU A 62 -0.47 0.18 14.97
C GLU A 62 0.24 0.20 13.61
N VAL A 63 1.21 -0.70 13.42
CA VAL A 63 2.00 -0.78 12.20
C VAL A 63 1.12 -1.23 11.05
N GLU A 64 0.30 -2.27 11.26
CA GLU A 64 -0.65 -2.75 10.25
C GLU A 64 -1.66 -1.64 9.88
N PHE A 65 -2.16 -0.90 10.87
CA PHE A 65 -3.13 0.17 10.62
C PHE A 65 -2.51 1.35 9.85
N ILE A 66 -1.31 1.78 10.23
CA ILE A 66 -0.61 2.86 9.53
C ILE A 66 -0.27 2.41 8.10
N CYS A 67 0.43 1.28 7.93
CA CYS A 67 0.91 0.85 6.63
C CYS A 67 -0.21 0.35 5.71
N GLY A 68 -1.27 -0.25 6.26
CA GLY A 68 -2.36 -0.85 5.50
C GLY A 68 -3.56 0.06 5.27
N CYS A 69 -3.70 1.16 6.02
CA CYS A 69 -4.84 2.08 5.88
C CYS A 69 -4.38 3.53 5.71
N LEU A 70 -3.72 4.12 6.73
CA LEU A 70 -3.41 5.55 6.70
C LEU A 70 -2.43 5.95 5.61
N LEU A 71 -1.45 5.09 5.31
CA LEU A 71 -0.43 5.36 4.31
C LEU A 71 -0.98 5.29 2.88
N PRO A 72 -1.72 4.24 2.47
CA PRO A 72 -2.48 4.26 1.22
C PRO A 72 -3.39 5.48 1.09
N GLU A 73 -4.14 5.83 2.15
CA GLU A 73 -5.02 7.00 2.16
C GLU A 73 -4.25 8.31 1.92
N ALA A 74 -3.12 8.48 2.60
CA ALA A 74 -2.27 9.67 2.44
C ALA A 74 -1.68 9.77 1.03
N ILE A 75 -1.31 8.65 0.41
CA ILE A 75 -0.80 8.63 -0.97
C ILE A 75 -1.92 8.99 -1.95
N THR A 76 -3.11 8.41 -1.81
CA THR A 76 -4.27 8.74 -2.65
C THR A 76 -4.64 10.22 -2.54
N HIS A 77 -4.64 10.78 -1.33
CA HIS A 77 -4.81 12.22 -1.12
C HIS A 77 -3.73 13.05 -1.81
N GLY A 78 -2.47 12.64 -1.70
CA GLY A 78 -1.36 13.30 -2.40
C GLY A 78 -1.52 13.27 -3.93
N ILE A 79 -1.94 12.15 -4.50
CA ILE A 79 -2.21 12.02 -5.95
C ILE A 79 -3.34 12.98 -6.37
N SER A 80 -4.45 12.98 -5.62
CA SER A 80 -5.60 13.86 -5.85
C SER A 80 -5.19 15.33 -5.90
N GLU A 81 -4.46 15.79 -4.89
CA GLU A 81 -4.03 17.20 -4.78
C GLU A 81 -2.98 17.58 -5.83
N LEU A 82 -1.99 16.73 -6.08
CA LEU A 82 -0.88 17.04 -6.99
C LEU A 82 -1.27 16.97 -8.46
N GLN A 83 -2.22 16.09 -8.82
CA GLN A 83 -2.65 15.90 -10.21
C GLN A 83 -3.98 16.60 -10.54
N GLY A 84 -4.62 17.23 -9.55
CA GLY A 84 -5.93 17.86 -9.73
C GLY A 84 -7.04 16.87 -10.09
N LEU A 85 -6.89 15.62 -9.63
CA LEU A 85 -7.83 14.53 -9.88
C LEU A 85 -8.94 14.54 -8.82
N SER A 86 -10.11 14.00 -9.16
CA SER A 86 -11.08 13.64 -8.13
C SER A 86 -10.53 12.52 -7.24
N TRP A 87 -11.08 12.38 -6.04
CA TRP A 87 -10.67 11.31 -5.12
C TRP A 87 -10.79 9.91 -5.75
N GLN A 88 -11.82 9.68 -6.59
CA GLN A 88 -12.02 8.39 -7.28
C GLN A 88 -10.95 8.15 -8.35
N GLU A 89 -10.62 9.17 -9.14
CA GLU A 89 -9.55 9.06 -10.15
C GLU A 89 -8.18 8.86 -9.48
N ALA A 90 -7.93 9.52 -8.34
CA ALA A 90 -6.70 9.34 -7.59
C ALA A 90 -6.59 7.92 -6.98
N GLU A 91 -7.70 7.37 -6.48
CA GLU A 91 -7.77 6.00 -5.99
C GLU A 91 -7.49 5.01 -7.14
N ASP A 92 -8.07 5.22 -8.32
CA ASP A 92 -7.82 4.40 -9.50
C ASP A 92 -6.33 4.41 -9.92
N VAL A 93 -5.69 5.59 -9.92
CA VAL A 93 -4.25 5.74 -10.20
C VAL A 93 -3.42 5.00 -9.15
N PHE A 94 -3.77 5.14 -7.88
CA PHE A 94 -3.08 4.45 -6.79
C PHE A 94 -3.18 2.91 -6.94
N LEU A 95 -4.37 2.40 -7.25
CA LEU A 95 -4.62 0.97 -7.46
C LEU A 95 -3.95 0.43 -8.73
N GLN A 96 -3.83 1.25 -9.78
CA GLN A 96 -3.09 0.90 -10.98
C GLN A 96 -1.58 0.76 -10.70
N GLY A 97 -1.06 1.58 -9.78
CA GLY A 97 0.36 1.64 -9.47
C GLY A 97 1.20 2.33 -10.55
N PRO A 98 2.54 2.30 -10.43
CA PRO A 98 3.45 2.96 -11.35
C PRO A 98 3.40 2.29 -12.72
N ILE A 99 3.50 3.12 -13.75
CA ILE A 99 3.61 2.67 -15.13
C ILE A 99 5.09 2.41 -15.42
N TYR A 100 5.42 1.17 -15.74
CA TYR A 100 6.77 0.79 -16.15
C TYR A 100 6.88 0.77 -17.68
N HIS A 101 7.97 1.31 -18.22
CA HIS A 101 8.29 1.19 -19.64
C HIS A 101 8.69 -0.25 -19.98
N ALA A 102 8.38 -0.68 -21.20
CA ALA A 102 8.73 -2.02 -21.68
C ALA A 102 10.24 -2.34 -21.54
N SER A 103 11.11 -1.33 -21.70
CA SER A 103 12.55 -1.46 -21.50
C SER A 103 12.95 -1.74 -20.05
N GLU A 104 12.30 -1.08 -19.08
CA GLU A 104 12.54 -1.30 -17.64
C GLU A 104 12.10 -2.72 -17.25
N VAL A 105 10.93 -3.14 -17.75
CA VAL A 105 10.42 -4.50 -17.54
C VAL A 105 11.37 -5.54 -18.15
N GLU A 106 11.87 -5.32 -19.36
CA GLU A 106 12.83 -6.23 -19.99
C GLU A 106 14.17 -6.27 -19.24
N GLU A 107 14.69 -5.13 -18.81
CA GLU A 107 15.92 -5.06 -18.01
C GLU A 107 15.76 -5.81 -16.69
N PHE A 108 14.65 -5.59 -15.98
CA PHE A 108 14.32 -6.30 -14.76
C PHE A 108 14.25 -7.81 -14.99
N ASN A 109 13.51 -8.26 -16.00
CA ASN A 109 13.39 -9.68 -16.34
C ASN A 109 14.74 -10.32 -16.69
N ARG A 110 15.60 -9.61 -17.44
CA ARG A 110 16.96 -10.08 -17.74
C ARG A 110 17.83 -10.19 -16.49
N ARG A 111 17.70 -9.27 -15.54
CA ARG A 111 18.40 -9.32 -14.25
C ARG A 111 17.92 -10.51 -13.42
N ILE A 112 16.61 -10.68 -13.24
CA ILE A 112 16.03 -11.80 -12.49
C ILE A 112 16.43 -13.14 -13.12
N ALA A 113 16.39 -13.27 -14.44
CA ALA A 113 16.82 -14.49 -15.12
C ALA A 113 18.31 -14.82 -14.90
N ARG A 114 19.18 -13.81 -14.74
CA ARG A 114 20.59 -14.00 -14.37
C ARG A 114 20.75 -14.45 -12.93
N GLU A 115 20.05 -13.81 -11.99
CA GLU A 115 20.08 -14.21 -10.57
C GLU A 115 19.54 -15.63 -10.38
N MET A 116 18.44 -15.99 -11.05
CA MET A 116 17.87 -17.33 -10.98
C MET A 116 18.79 -18.42 -11.54
N LYS A 117 19.62 -18.11 -12.55
CA LYS A 117 20.64 -19.03 -13.06
C LYS A 117 21.79 -19.24 -12.08
N ASN A 118 22.07 -18.24 -11.24
CA ASN A 118 23.13 -18.27 -10.24
C ASN A 118 22.65 -18.80 -8.88
N LEU A 119 21.34 -18.92 -8.66
CA LEU A 119 20.83 -19.62 -7.49
C LEU A 119 21.35 -21.07 -7.55
N PRO A 120 22.02 -21.58 -6.50
CA PRO A 120 22.30 -23.00 -6.42
C PRO A 120 20.97 -23.75 -6.56
N ASN A 121 20.99 -24.94 -7.19
CA ASN A 121 19.87 -25.89 -7.16
C ASN A 121 19.54 -26.21 -5.70
N LYS A 122 18.80 -25.33 -5.02
CA LYS A 122 18.06 -25.67 -3.83
C LYS A 122 16.86 -26.44 -4.35
N ASN A 123 16.83 -27.71 -4.00
CA ASN A 123 15.71 -28.57 -4.30
C ASN A 123 14.46 -27.91 -3.71
N LEU A 124 13.37 -27.82 -4.47
CA LEU A 124 12.13 -27.20 -4.00
C LEU A 124 11.56 -27.93 -2.76
N ASP A 125 12.07 -29.12 -2.44
CA ASP A 125 11.71 -29.92 -1.27
C ASP A 125 12.30 -29.41 0.06
N ASP A 126 13.23 -28.44 0.04
CA ASP A 126 13.87 -27.88 1.25
C ASP A 126 13.19 -26.58 1.77
N LEU A 127 12.04 -26.17 1.22
CA LEU A 127 11.23 -25.03 1.66
C LEU A 127 9.88 -25.49 2.23
#